data_AF-A0A9D8BLJ6-F1
#
_entry.id   AF-A0A9D8BLJ6-F1
#
_cell.length_a   1.000
_cell.length_b   1.000
_cell.length_c   1.000
_cell.angle_alpha   90.00
_cell.angle_beta   90.00
_cell.angle_gamma   90.00
#
_symmetry.space_group_name_H-M   'P 1'
#
loop_
_entity.id
_entity.type
_entity.pdbx_description
1 polymer ?
#
loop_
_entity_poly.entity_id
_entity_poly.type
_entity_poly.pdbx_seq_one_letter_code
_entity_poly.pdbx_strand_id
1 'polypeptide(L)'
;MNQPSYADFLNSDLGRWLDERLNAGQSDVVHDLLAHLAEQMIEMNKERQAEAKGFLGWLERQIGAKIGDLSNKTKLRAYYEHDLATLLEILRQNSAKLEQQITRAMEEEIEREFRKSADKLGPLRDKIASTDRLIDLIVYRLYGLSGDEVAIVEGANEQAKYCTARLQATTNATADSRR
;
A
#
# COMPACT_ATOMS: atom_id res chain seq x y z
N MET A 1 -8.58 8.04 -7.68
CA MET A 1 -7.95 9.37 -7.63
C MET A 1 -7.18 9.56 -8.93
N ASN A 2 -7.42 10.65 -9.67
CA ASN A 2 -6.63 10.98 -10.86
C ASN A 2 -5.22 11.37 -10.40
N GLN A 3 -4.27 10.45 -10.54
CA GLN A 3 -2.86 10.78 -10.35
C GLN A 3 -2.41 11.67 -11.52
N PRO A 4 -1.56 12.70 -11.27
CA PRO A 4 -1.11 13.59 -12.32
C PRO A 4 -0.32 12.82 -13.39
N SER A 5 -0.61 13.10 -14.66
CA SER A 5 0.20 12.59 -15.77
C SER A 5 1.57 13.26 -15.78
N TYR A 6 2.53 12.67 -16.47
CA TYR A 6 3.86 13.28 -16.63
C TYR A 6 3.79 14.65 -17.32
N ALA A 7 2.90 14.82 -18.30
CA ALA A 7 2.66 16.11 -18.93
C ALA A 7 2.08 17.14 -17.95
N ASP A 8 1.15 16.75 -17.09
CA ASP A 8 0.58 17.65 -16.06
C ASP A 8 1.66 18.07 -15.05
N PHE A 9 2.53 17.13 -14.67
CA PHE A 9 3.65 17.39 -13.77
C PHE A 9 4.64 18.40 -14.36
N LEU A 10 5.06 18.25 -15.61
CA LEU A 10 5.98 19.20 -16.25
C LEU A 10 5.38 20.62 -16.36
N ASN A 11 4.06 20.73 -16.50
CA ASN A 11 3.36 22.00 -16.53
C ASN A 11 3.11 22.61 -15.15
N SER A 12 3.35 21.87 -14.07
CA SER A 12 3.22 22.35 -12.70
C SER A 12 4.38 23.26 -12.28
N ASP A 13 4.20 24.02 -11.21
CA ASP A 13 5.26 24.88 -10.64
C ASP A 13 6.50 24.07 -10.25
N LEU A 14 6.32 22.87 -9.73
CA LEU A 14 7.42 21.98 -9.34
C LEU A 14 8.17 21.43 -10.56
N GLY A 15 7.46 21.07 -11.63
CA GLY A 15 8.08 20.61 -12.87
C GLY A 15 8.92 21.69 -13.54
N ARG A 16 8.42 22.93 -13.60
CA ARG A 16 9.18 24.08 -14.12
C ARG A 16 10.39 24.41 -13.26
N TRP A 17 10.22 24.39 -11.93
CA TRP A 17 11.32 24.58 -10.99
C TRP A 17 12.42 23.53 -11.18
N LEU A 18 12.04 22.26 -11.39
CA LEU A 18 12.98 21.17 -11.63
C LEU A 18 13.81 21.43 -12.90
N ASP A 19 13.15 21.85 -13.98
CA ASP A 19 13.81 22.19 -15.25
C ASP A 19 14.78 23.36 -15.12
N GLU A 20 14.39 24.41 -14.40
CA GLU A 20 15.27 25.55 -14.12
C GLU A 20 16.53 25.12 -13.35
N ARG A 21 16.38 24.26 -12.34
CA ARG A 21 17.50 23.76 -11.53
C ARG A 21 18.43 22.86 -12.33
N LEU A 22 17.88 21.95 -13.14
CA LEU A 22 18.67 21.05 -13.99
C LEU A 22 19.43 21.82 -15.07
N ASN A 23 18.79 22.80 -15.72
CA ASN A 23 19.45 23.65 -16.71
C ASN A 23 20.54 24.54 -16.10
N ALA A 24 20.39 24.93 -14.83
CA ALA A 24 21.41 25.67 -14.08
C ALA A 24 22.56 24.78 -13.55
N GLY A 25 22.53 23.46 -13.80
CA GLY A 25 23.53 22.51 -13.31
C GLY A 25 23.43 22.21 -11.80
N GLN A 26 22.31 22.57 -11.16
CA GLN A 26 22.06 22.40 -9.72
C GLN A 26 21.45 21.02 -9.41
N SER A 27 22.09 19.96 -9.89
CA SER A 27 21.62 18.58 -9.69
C SER A 27 21.70 18.14 -8.22
N ASP A 28 22.60 18.75 -7.45
CA ASP A 28 22.72 18.57 -5.99
C ASP A 28 21.40 18.90 -5.28
N VAL A 29 20.78 20.02 -5.62
CA VAL A 29 19.49 20.44 -5.03
C VAL A 29 18.37 19.46 -5.35
N VAL A 30 18.40 18.85 -6.54
CA VAL A 30 17.42 17.82 -6.95
C VAL A 30 17.66 16.51 -6.20
N HIS A 31 18.92 16.12 -6.00
CA HIS A 31 19.27 14.96 -5.18
C HIS A 31 18.87 15.15 -3.71
N ASP A 32 19.05 16.34 -3.15
CA ASP A 32 18.60 16.66 -1.79
C ASP A 32 17.07 16.58 -1.66
N LEU A 33 16.33 17.05 -2.67
CA LEU A 33 14.88 16.89 -2.72
C LEU A 33 14.48 15.41 -2.74
N LEU A 34 15.13 14.59 -3.58
CA LEU A 34 14.86 13.16 -3.64
C LEU A 34 15.19 12.45 -2.32
N ALA A 35 16.30 12.81 -1.68
CA ALA A 35 16.66 12.29 -0.37
C ALA A 35 15.59 12.64 0.67
N HIS A 36 15.12 13.89 0.70
CA HIS A 36 14.04 14.31 1.58
C HIS A 36 12.74 13.54 1.34
N LEU A 37 12.33 13.37 0.07
CA LEU A 37 11.13 12.59 -0.29
C LEU A 37 11.26 11.12 0.12
N ALA A 38 12.43 10.52 -0.07
CA ALA A 38 12.71 9.16 0.35
C ALA A 38 12.63 8.99 1.87
N GLU A 39 13.17 9.94 2.64
CA GLU A 39 13.06 9.96 4.11
C GLU A 39 11.60 10.06 4.56
N GLN A 40 10.82 10.96 3.96
CA GLN A 40 9.38 11.08 4.24
C GLN A 40 8.64 9.78 3.94
N MET A 41 8.96 9.12 2.82
CA MET A 41 8.36 7.83 2.45
C MET A 41 8.71 6.71 3.43
N ILE A 42 9.95 6.68 3.94
CA ILE A 42 10.36 5.73 4.99
C ILE A 42 9.55 5.98 6.26
N GLU A 43 9.40 7.23 6.68
CA GLU A 43 8.69 7.57 7.91
C GLU A 43 7.19 7.25 7.82
N MET A 44 6.53 7.62 6.73
CA MET A 44 5.14 7.25 6.48
C MET A 44 4.94 5.73 6.43
N ASN A 45 5.89 4.99 5.86
CA ASN A 45 5.83 3.52 5.86
C ASN A 45 6.00 2.94 7.27
N LYS A 46 6.85 3.51 8.13
CA LYS A 46 6.95 3.12 9.54
C LYS A 46 5.66 3.39 10.28
N GLU A 47 5.05 4.56 10.09
CA GLU A 47 3.76 4.92 10.70
C GLU A 47 2.67 3.92 10.28
N ARG A 48 2.62 3.59 8.98
CA ARG A 48 1.68 2.60 8.44
C ARG A 48 1.87 1.22 9.07
N GLN A 49 3.13 0.78 9.18
CA GLN A 49 3.47 -0.49 9.83
C GLN A 49 3.15 -0.47 11.33
N ALA A 50 3.35 0.65 12.01
CA ALA A 50 3.07 0.81 13.44
C ALA A 50 1.58 0.71 13.72
N GLU A 51 0.73 1.40 12.94
CA GLU A 51 -0.73 1.33 13.07
C GLU A 51 -1.23 -0.10 12.77
N ALA A 52 -0.74 -0.73 11.70
CA ALA A 52 -1.09 -2.11 11.37
C ALA A 52 -0.68 -3.10 12.48
N LYS A 53 0.53 -2.95 13.03
CA LYS A 53 1.00 -3.77 14.16
C LYS A 53 0.16 -3.52 15.42
N GLY A 54 -0.26 -2.28 15.65
CA GLY A 54 -1.12 -1.88 16.76
C GLY A 54 -2.48 -2.59 16.70
N PHE A 55 -3.14 -2.54 15.54
CA PHE A 55 -4.40 -3.25 15.30
C PHE A 55 -4.25 -4.76 15.47
N LEU A 56 -3.25 -5.38 14.84
CA LEU A 56 -3.03 -6.83 14.95
C LEU A 56 -2.72 -7.26 16.40
N GLY A 57 -1.90 -6.51 17.12
CA GLY A 57 -1.60 -6.79 18.52
C GLY A 57 -2.81 -6.61 19.44
N TRP A 58 -3.70 -5.67 19.13
CA TRP A 58 -5.00 -5.57 19.77
C TRP A 58 -5.88 -6.79 19.45
N LEU A 59 -5.97 -7.19 18.18
CA LEU A 59 -6.76 -8.33 17.74
C LEU A 59 -6.29 -9.64 18.39
N GLU A 60 -4.97 -9.87 18.51
CA GLU A 60 -4.41 -11.04 19.21
C GLU A 60 -4.90 -11.15 20.66
N ARG A 61 -5.01 -10.01 21.36
CA ARG A 61 -5.52 -9.98 22.74
C ARG A 61 -7.00 -10.28 22.82
N GLN A 62 -7.77 -9.84 21.82
CA GLN A 62 -9.22 -10.07 21.80
C GLN A 62 -9.59 -11.51 21.46
N ILE A 63 -8.86 -12.14 20.54
CA ILE A 63 -9.13 -13.52 20.13
C ILE A 63 -8.38 -14.56 20.98
N GLY A 64 -7.42 -14.11 21.79
CA GLY A 64 -6.55 -14.96 22.61
C GLY A 64 -5.64 -15.87 21.79
N ALA A 65 -5.30 -15.48 20.56
CA ALA A 65 -4.47 -16.29 19.67
C ALA A 65 -3.49 -15.41 18.89
N LYS A 66 -2.32 -15.96 18.57
CA LYS A 66 -1.31 -15.26 17.77
C LYS A 66 -1.67 -15.30 16.30
N ILE A 67 -1.55 -14.16 15.60
CA ILE A 67 -1.80 -14.08 14.15
C ILE A 67 -0.87 -15.02 13.39
N GLY A 68 0.33 -15.29 13.92
CA GLY A 68 1.30 -16.21 13.34
C GLY A 68 0.83 -17.66 13.19
N ASP A 69 -0.11 -18.08 14.04
CA ASP A 69 -0.61 -19.46 14.15
C ASP A 69 -1.92 -19.69 13.39
N LEU A 70 -2.55 -18.59 12.95
CA LEU A 70 -3.76 -18.59 12.14
C LEU A 70 -3.46 -18.93 10.69
N SER A 71 -4.38 -19.66 10.08
CA SER A 71 -4.44 -19.84 8.63
C SER A 71 -4.71 -18.49 7.97
N ASN A 72 -4.19 -18.26 6.76
CA ASN A 72 -4.33 -17.00 6.03
C ASN A 72 -3.70 -15.76 6.74
N LYS A 73 -2.68 -15.97 7.58
CA LYS A 73 -1.94 -14.90 8.27
C LYS A 73 -1.41 -13.78 7.36
N THR A 74 -1.08 -14.07 6.11
CA THR A 74 -0.66 -13.06 5.14
C THR A 74 -1.80 -12.10 4.81
N LYS A 75 -3.01 -12.61 4.57
CA LYS A 75 -4.22 -11.79 4.34
C LYS A 75 -4.61 -11.01 5.60
N LEU A 76 -4.46 -11.60 6.79
CA LEU A 76 -4.68 -10.88 8.05
C LEU A 76 -3.68 -9.73 8.24
N ARG A 77 -2.41 -9.94 7.90
CA ARG A 77 -1.40 -8.88 7.97
C ARG A 77 -1.67 -7.75 6.97
N ALA A 78 -2.28 -8.08 5.83
CA ALA A 78 -2.75 -7.14 4.82
C ALA A 78 -4.24 -6.82 4.98
N TYR A 79 -4.80 -6.81 6.20
CA TYR A 79 -6.24 -6.58 6.41
C TYR A 79 -6.75 -5.27 5.78
N TYR A 80 -5.90 -4.25 5.70
CA TYR A 80 -6.21 -2.96 5.09
C TYR A 80 -6.38 -3.02 3.56
N GLU A 81 -6.08 -4.15 2.92
CA GLU A 81 -6.32 -4.41 1.50
C GLU A 81 -7.63 -5.18 1.28
N HIS A 82 -8.30 -5.59 2.36
CA HIS A 82 -9.50 -6.40 2.33
C HIS A 82 -10.62 -5.73 3.15
N ASP A 83 -11.84 -6.23 2.99
CA ASP A 83 -12.98 -5.75 3.77
C ASP A 83 -13.08 -6.45 5.13
N LEU A 84 -13.92 -5.89 6.01
CA LEU A 84 -14.22 -6.47 7.30
C LEU A 84 -14.80 -7.89 7.17
N ALA A 85 -15.59 -8.15 6.12
CA ALA A 85 -16.18 -9.46 5.89
C ALA A 85 -15.11 -10.55 5.69
N THR A 86 -14.10 -10.28 4.87
CA THR A 86 -12.95 -11.17 4.65
C THR A 86 -12.19 -11.39 5.96
N LEU A 87 -11.98 -10.34 6.75
CA LEU A 87 -11.34 -10.46 8.06
C LEU A 87 -12.11 -11.40 8.99
N LEU A 88 -13.43 -11.20 9.12
CA LEU A 88 -14.30 -12.02 9.96
C LEU A 88 -14.38 -13.46 9.47
N GLU A 89 -14.38 -13.68 8.15
CA GLU A 89 -14.35 -15.02 7.57
C GLU A 89 -13.08 -15.76 7.99
N ILE A 90 -11.91 -15.12 7.88
CA ILE A 90 -10.64 -15.73 8.31
C ILE A 90 -10.67 -16.06 9.80
N LEU A 91 -11.22 -15.19 10.64
CA LEU A 91 -11.35 -15.46 12.08
C LEU A 91 -12.29 -16.66 12.35
N ARG A 92 -13.43 -16.74 11.65
CA ARG A 92 -14.38 -17.87 11.77
C ARG A 92 -13.76 -19.19 11.29
N GLN A 93 -13.02 -19.17 10.19
CA GLN A 93 -12.27 -20.35 9.69
C GLN A 93 -11.23 -20.84 10.70
N ASN A 94 -10.72 -19.95 11.55
CA ASN A 94 -9.76 -20.29 12.60
C ASN A 94 -10.41 -20.43 13.99
N SER A 95 -11.74 -20.45 14.10
CA SER A 95 -12.47 -20.49 15.38
C SER A 95 -12.02 -21.60 16.33
N ALA A 96 -11.63 -22.76 15.81
CA ALA A 96 -11.11 -23.88 16.62
C ALA A 96 -9.75 -23.60 17.30
N LYS A 97 -9.00 -22.59 16.84
CA LYS A 97 -7.70 -22.16 17.39
C LYS A 97 -7.82 -20.94 18.30
N LEU A 98 -9.01 -20.35 18.40
CA LEU A 98 -9.24 -19.15 19.21
C LEU A 98 -9.56 -19.57 20.64
N GLU A 99 -8.99 -18.86 21.61
CA GLU A 99 -9.34 -19.04 23.01
C GLU A 99 -10.67 -18.36 23.34
N GLN A 100 -11.01 -17.31 22.60
CA GLN A 100 -12.25 -16.53 22.76
C GLN A 100 -13.23 -16.82 21.63
N GLN A 101 -14.51 -16.99 21.98
CA GLN A 101 -15.56 -17.13 20.98
C GLN A 101 -15.85 -15.79 20.31
N ILE A 102 -16.01 -15.81 18.99
CA ILE A 102 -16.47 -14.67 18.22
C ILE A 102 -17.98 -14.49 18.47
N THR A 103 -18.30 -13.75 19.52
CA THR A 103 -19.67 -13.33 19.83
C THR A 103 -20.04 -12.09 19.02
N ARG A 104 -21.34 -11.78 18.93
CA ARG A 104 -21.81 -10.56 18.26
C ARG A 104 -21.18 -9.28 18.84
N ALA A 105 -21.02 -9.22 20.17
CA ALA A 105 -20.38 -8.08 20.82
C ALA A 105 -18.89 -7.93 20.42
N MET A 106 -18.18 -9.05 20.26
CA MET A 106 -16.80 -9.09 19.77
C MET A 106 -16.72 -8.62 18.31
N GLU A 107 -17.64 -9.07 17.45
CA GLU A 107 -17.70 -8.62 16.05
C GLU A 107 -17.89 -7.11 15.95
N GLU A 108 -18.79 -6.53 16.75
CA GLU A 108 -19.00 -5.08 16.80
C GLU A 108 -17.76 -4.33 17.31
N GLU A 109 -16.96 -4.91 18.21
CA GLU A 109 -15.71 -4.32 18.67
C GLU A 109 -14.61 -4.36 17.59
N ILE A 110 -14.48 -5.50 16.90
CA ILE A 110 -13.58 -5.67 15.77
C ILE A 110 -13.94 -4.69 14.66
N GLU A 111 -15.22 -4.52 14.35
CA GLU A 111 -15.67 -3.55 13.35
C GLU A 111 -15.25 -2.11 13.71
N ARG A 112 -15.46 -1.71 14.96
CA ARG A 112 -15.10 -0.35 15.42
C ARG A 112 -13.61 -0.09 15.30
N GLU A 113 -12.76 -0.98 15.82
CA GLU A 113 -11.30 -0.78 15.76
C GLU A 113 -10.76 -0.98 14.34
N PHE A 114 -11.34 -1.88 13.54
CA PHE A 114 -11.00 -2.02 12.12
C PHE A 114 -11.26 -0.71 11.38
N ARG A 115 -12.45 -0.13 11.54
CA ARG A 115 -12.82 1.12 10.87
C ARG A 115 -11.92 2.26 11.29
N LYS A 116 -11.67 2.41 12.60
CA LYS A 116 -10.77 3.42 13.14
C LYS A 116 -9.34 3.30 12.61
N SER A 117 -8.84 2.07 12.48
CA SER A 117 -7.53 1.82 11.89
C SER A 117 -7.51 2.09 10.39
N ALA A 118 -8.54 1.65 9.66
CA ALA A 118 -8.71 1.91 8.23
C ALA A 118 -8.80 3.41 7.91
N ASP A 119 -9.53 4.17 8.73
CA ASP A 119 -9.69 5.63 8.59
C ASP A 119 -8.36 6.38 8.78
N LYS A 120 -7.42 5.83 9.57
CA LYS A 120 -6.06 6.37 9.70
C LYS A 120 -5.14 5.92 8.56
N LEU A 121 -5.25 4.65 8.16
CA LEU A 121 -4.42 4.07 7.12
C LEU A 121 -4.75 4.60 5.72
N GLY A 122 -6.02 4.94 5.47
CA GLY A 122 -6.49 5.52 4.20
C GLY A 122 -5.67 6.74 3.75
N PRO A 123 -5.72 7.88 4.49
CA PRO A 123 -4.98 9.07 4.11
C PRO A 123 -3.46 8.85 4.08
N LEU A 124 -2.93 7.98 4.94
CA LEU A 124 -1.50 7.67 4.94
C LEU A 124 -1.07 6.91 3.67
N ARG A 125 -1.89 5.95 3.21
CA ARG A 125 -1.66 5.24 1.95
C ARG A 125 -1.75 6.17 0.75
N ASP A 126 -2.72 7.07 0.74
CA ASP A 126 -2.87 8.05 -0.34
C ASP A 126 -1.66 8.98 -0.42
N LYS A 127 -1.12 9.41 0.73
CA LYS A 127 0.11 10.20 0.80
C LYS A 127 1.33 9.42 0.31
N ILE A 128 1.48 8.16 0.72
CA ILE A 128 2.57 7.29 0.26
C ILE A 128 2.51 7.13 -1.26
N ALA A 129 1.35 6.79 -1.81
CA ALA A 129 1.16 6.63 -3.25
C ALA A 129 1.40 7.92 -4.03
N SER A 130 1.00 9.07 -3.48
CA SER A 130 1.23 10.38 -4.10
C SER A 130 2.72 10.76 -4.09
N THR A 131 3.43 10.40 -3.03
CA THR A 131 4.88 10.65 -2.89
C THR A 131 5.70 9.75 -3.81
N ASP A 132 5.35 8.47 -3.89
CA ASP A 132 5.94 7.50 -4.82
C ASP A 132 5.78 7.98 -6.27
N ARG A 133 4.55 8.40 -6.63
CA ARG A 133 4.28 9.00 -7.95
C ARG A 133 5.14 10.24 -8.21
N LEU A 134 5.28 11.12 -7.23
CA LEU A 134 6.11 12.31 -7.37
C LEU A 134 7.58 11.96 -7.59
N ILE A 135 8.11 10.98 -6.86
CA ILE A 135 9.48 10.49 -7.04
C ILE A 135 9.66 9.96 -8.47
N ASP A 136 8.75 9.10 -8.96
CA ASP A 136 8.80 8.58 -10.33
C ASP A 136 8.87 9.70 -11.37
N LEU A 137 8.01 10.72 -11.22
CA LEU A 137 7.96 11.86 -12.15
C LEU A 137 9.27 12.66 -12.15
N ILE A 138 9.86 12.89 -10.98
CA ILE A 138 11.17 13.55 -10.85
C ILE A 138 12.26 12.68 -11.49
N VAL A 139 12.23 11.38 -11.26
CA VAL A 139 13.20 10.41 -11.80
C VAL A 139 13.11 10.33 -13.32
N TYR A 140 11.91 10.25 -13.90
CA TYR A 140 11.72 10.31 -15.36
C TYR A 140 12.33 11.57 -15.95
N ARG A 141 12.16 12.71 -15.28
CA ARG A 141 12.72 13.96 -15.75
C ARG A 141 14.25 13.99 -15.64
N LEU A 142 14.82 13.44 -14.56
CA LEU A 142 16.27 13.30 -14.38
C LEU A 142 16.93 12.44 -15.45
N TYR A 143 16.25 11.38 -15.89
CA TYR A 143 16.71 10.54 -17.00
C TYR A 143 16.38 11.13 -18.38
N GLY A 144 15.68 12.26 -18.44
CA GLY A 144 15.36 12.95 -19.68
C GLY A 144 14.29 12.27 -20.53
N LEU A 145 13.42 11.45 -19.93
CA LEU A 145 12.39 10.73 -20.67
C LEU A 145 11.35 11.71 -21.24
N SER A 146 10.93 11.42 -22.46
CA SER A 146 9.77 12.01 -23.12
C SER A 146 8.45 11.40 -22.59
N GLY A 147 7.34 12.09 -22.84
CA GLY A 147 6.01 11.57 -22.47
C GLY A 147 5.69 10.21 -23.08
N ASP A 148 6.17 9.96 -24.30
CA ASP A 148 5.98 8.69 -25.00
C ASP A 148 6.79 7.56 -24.34
N GLU A 149 8.03 7.84 -23.93
CA GLU A 149 8.86 6.88 -23.20
C GLU A 149 8.28 6.57 -21.82
N VAL A 150 7.76 7.58 -21.11
CA VAL A 150 7.06 7.37 -19.84
C VAL A 150 5.82 6.51 -20.03
N ALA A 151 5.02 6.75 -21.07
CA ALA A 151 3.83 5.95 -21.36
C ALA A 151 4.16 4.48 -21.62
N ILE A 152 5.30 4.20 -22.30
CA ILE A 152 5.79 2.84 -22.53
C ILE A 152 6.19 2.18 -21.20
N VAL A 153 6.94 2.88 -20.35
CA VAL A 153 7.39 2.36 -19.04
C VAL A 153 6.19 2.07 -18.14
N GLU A 154 5.24 3.00 -18.04
CA GLU A 154 4.02 2.83 -17.25
C GLU A 154 3.15 1.68 -17.80
N GLY A 155 3.00 1.59 -19.13
CA GLY A 155 2.27 0.51 -19.78
C GLY A 155 2.87 -0.87 -19.55
N ALA A 156 4.20 -0.99 -19.59
CA ALA A 156 4.90 -2.25 -19.29
C ALA A 156 4.75 -2.66 -17.81
N ASN A 157 4.83 -1.69 -16.90
CA ASN A 157 4.67 -1.92 -15.47
C ASN A 157 3.24 -2.38 -15.14
N GLU A 158 2.25 -1.82 -15.82
CA GLU A 158 0.86 -2.20 -15.67
C GLU A 158 0.58 -3.61 -16.22
N GLN A 159 1.14 -3.97 -17.38
CA GLN A 159 1.08 -5.32 -17.94
C GLN A 159 1.72 -6.37 -17.03
N ALA A 160 2.85 -6.04 -16.39
CA ALA A 160 3.50 -6.91 -15.42
C ALA A 160 2.63 -7.18 -14.18
N LYS A 161 1.91 -6.16 -13.69
CA LYS A 161 0.92 -6.32 -12.60
C LYS A 161 -0.23 -7.23 -13.02
N TYR A 162 -0.81 -7.02 -14.21
CA TYR A 162 -1.91 -7.85 -14.72
C TYR A 162 -1.51 -9.32 -14.93
N CYS A 163 -0.31 -9.58 -15.45
CA CYS A 163 0.20 -10.93 -15.64
C CYS A 163 0.39 -11.65 -14.28
N THR A 164 0.92 -10.93 -13.29
CA THR A 164 1.13 -11.46 -11.92
C THR A 164 -0.19 -11.75 -11.20
N ALA A 165 -1.14 -10.81 -11.26
CA ALA A 165 -2.46 -10.98 -10.64
C ALA A 165 -3.24 -12.16 -11.26
N ARG A 166 -3.14 -12.35 -12.58
CA ARG A 166 -3.79 -13.44 -13.30
C ARG A 166 -3.16 -14.81 -12.98
N LEU A 167 -1.86 -14.88 -12.75
CA LEU A 167 -1.17 -16.10 -12.29
C LEU A 167 -1.50 -16.46 -10.83
N GLN A 168 -1.71 -15.47 -9.96
CA GLN A 168 -2.14 -15.70 -8.57
C GLN A 168 -3.62 -16.15 -8.48
N ALA A 169 -4.49 -15.68 -9.38
CA ALA A 169 -5.88 -16.12 -9.46
C ALA A 169 -6.03 -17.58 -9.91
N THR A 170 -5.21 -18.06 -10.87
CA THR A 170 -5.28 -19.44 -11.37
C THR A 170 -4.67 -20.47 -10.39
N THR A 171 -3.65 -20.07 -9.64
CA THR A 171 -3.02 -20.92 -8.61
C THR A 171 -3.92 -21.14 -7.40
N ASN A 172 -4.66 -20.12 -6.96
CA ASN A 172 -5.63 -20.24 -5.86
C ASN A 172 -6.85 -21.10 -6.23
N ALA A 173 -7.35 -21.04 -7.48
CA ALA A 173 -8.46 -21.88 -7.95
C ALA A 173 -8.12 -23.38 -8.05
N THR A 174 -6.84 -23.70 -8.29
CA THR A 174 -6.37 -25.09 -8.40
C THR A 174 -6.07 -25.71 -7.03
N ALA A 175 -5.86 -24.90 -6.00
CA ALA A 175 -5.66 -25.35 -4.62
C ALA A 175 -6.98 -25.70 -3.90
N ASP A 176 -8.09 -25.08 -4.30
CA ASP A 176 -9.43 -25.29 -3.72
C ASP A 176 -10.18 -26.52 -4.32
N SER A 177 -9.72 -27.02 -5.46
CA SER A 177 -10.28 -28.21 -6.14
C SER A 177 -9.64 -29.54 -5.72
N ARG A 178 -8.73 -29.52 -4.72
CA ARG A 178 -8.07 -30.71 -4.15
C ARG A 178 -8.28 -30.90 -2.64
N ARG A 179 -9.36 -30.32 -2.08
CA ARG A 179 -9.83 -30.62 -0.72
C ARG A 179 -11.22 -31.23 -0.74
#